data_AF-A0AAY4EHK3-F1
#
_entry.id   AF-A0AAY4EHK3-F1
#
_cell.length_a   1.000
_cell.length_b   1.000
_cell.length_c   1.000
_cell.angle_alpha   90.00
_cell.angle_beta   90.00
_cell.angle_gamma   90.00
#
_symmetry.space_group_name_H-M   'P 1'
#
loop_
_entity.id
_entity.type
_entity.pdbx_description
1 polymer ?
#
loop_
_entity_poly.entity_id
_entity_poly.type
_entity_poly.pdbx_seq_one_letter_code
_entity_poly.pdbx_strand_id
1 'polypeptide(L)'
;MSVRLSDLFKNTRIITGLLVNLFSSICIVFVNKWIYVHYGFPNMTLTLVHFVVTWLGLFVCHKMDMFSPKSLRPTKILLLALSFCGFVAFTNLSLQNNTIGTYQLAKAMTTPAIIAIQTLYYRKAFSTKIKLTLVPITLGVVLNSYYDVKFNLLGMVFATLGVLVTSLYQVWVGAKQHELQVNSMQLLYYQAPMSSAFLLVIVPFFEPIAGEGGIFGPWSLPALVMVIFSGVIAFLVNLSIYWIIGNTSAVTYNMFGHFKFCITLLGGYVLFQDPLSLNQGLGIFCTLVGILAYTHFKLAEQDEGKSRLVQRP
;
A
#
# COMPACT_ATOMS: atom_id res chain seq x y z
N MET A 1 2.77 21.64 29.28
CA MET A 1 3.82 21.86 28.25
C MET A 1 4.34 20.54 27.66
N SER A 2 4.56 19.48 28.46
CA SER A 2 5.03 18.17 27.97
C SER A 2 4.05 17.47 27.00
N VAL A 3 2.73 17.58 27.21
CA VAL A 3 1.70 16.97 26.35
C VAL A 3 1.76 17.54 24.92
N ARG A 4 1.82 18.88 24.77
CA ARG A 4 1.94 19.54 23.45
C ARG A 4 3.24 19.18 22.72
N LEU A 5 4.34 19.02 23.45
CA LEU A 5 5.62 18.63 22.86
C LEU A 5 5.57 17.17 22.36
N SER A 6 4.96 16.26 23.13
CA SER A 6 4.80 14.86 22.75
C SER A 6 3.89 14.67 21.53
N ASP A 7 2.80 15.45 21.43
CA ASP A 7 1.92 15.45 20.25
C ASP A 7 2.63 16.04 19.02
N LEU A 8 3.46 17.08 19.19
CA LEU A 8 4.28 17.64 18.10
C LEU A 8 5.28 16.60 17.56
N PHE A 9 6.05 15.94 18.44
CA PHE A 9 6.98 14.88 18.02
C PHE A 9 6.30 13.70 17.35
N LYS A 10 5.10 13.32 17.83
CA LYS A 10 4.30 12.26 17.22
C LYS A 10 3.83 12.66 15.81
N ASN A 11 3.36 13.88 15.63
CA ASN A 11 2.93 14.39 14.33
C ASN A 11 4.11 14.49 13.35
N THR A 12 5.27 14.98 13.80
CA THR A 12 6.49 15.03 12.97
C THR A 12 6.89 13.64 12.50
N ARG A 13 6.90 12.63 13.37
CA ARG A 13 7.21 11.24 12.98
C ARG A 13 6.25 10.71 11.91
N ILE A 14 4.95 10.99 12.06
CA ILE A 14 3.94 10.55 11.08
C ILE A 14 4.19 11.24 9.73
N ILE A 15 4.41 12.56 9.73
CA ILE A 15 4.71 13.32 8.52
C ILE A 15 5.97 12.79 7.85
N THR A 16 7.05 12.54 8.59
CA THR A 16 8.28 11.95 8.05
C THR A 16 8.00 10.57 7.44
N GLY A 17 7.26 9.70 8.11
CA GLY A 17 6.89 8.38 7.57
C GLY A 17 6.08 8.47 6.28
N LEU A 18 5.13 9.42 6.20
CA LEU A 18 4.36 9.68 4.98
C LEU A 18 5.25 10.21 3.85
N LEU A 19 6.16 11.15 4.12
CA LEU A 19 7.08 11.69 3.11
C LEU A 19 8.03 10.61 2.59
N VAL A 20 8.65 9.82 3.48
CA VAL A 20 9.49 8.67 3.08
C VAL A 20 8.70 7.73 2.19
N ASN A 21 7.47 7.39 2.56
CA ASN A 21 6.61 6.53 1.77
C ASN A 21 6.20 7.17 0.42
N LEU A 22 5.96 8.49 0.36
CA LEU A 22 5.66 9.20 -0.88
C LEU A 22 6.84 9.15 -1.86
N PHE A 23 8.01 9.62 -1.44
CA PHE A 23 9.19 9.68 -2.29
C PHE A 23 9.63 8.29 -2.73
N SER A 24 9.75 7.34 -1.80
CA SER A 24 10.15 5.96 -2.14
C SER A 24 9.15 5.27 -3.07
N SER A 25 7.84 5.51 -2.91
CA SER A 25 6.82 4.94 -3.81
C SER A 25 6.85 5.56 -5.21
N ILE A 26 7.22 6.83 -5.34
CA ILE A 26 7.38 7.46 -6.66
C ILE A 26 8.67 6.93 -7.32
N CYS A 27 9.78 6.92 -6.59
CA CYS A 27 11.07 6.42 -7.07
C CYS A 27 10.97 4.96 -7.55
N ILE A 28 10.34 4.07 -6.76
CA ILE A 28 10.23 2.67 -7.14
C ILE A 28 9.41 2.46 -8.42
N VAL A 29 8.37 3.27 -8.66
CA VAL A 29 7.56 3.17 -9.89
C VAL A 29 8.42 3.48 -11.11
N PHE A 30 9.22 4.55 -11.06
CA PHE A 30 10.13 4.89 -12.17
C PHE A 30 11.24 3.88 -12.36
N VAL A 31 11.89 3.44 -11.28
CA VAL A 31 12.97 2.44 -11.35
C VAL A 31 12.44 1.11 -11.89
N ASN A 32 11.28 0.64 -11.42
CA ASN A 32 10.66 -0.58 -11.92
C ASN A 32 10.31 -0.43 -13.41
N LYS A 33 9.70 0.69 -13.82
CA LYS A 33 9.42 0.96 -15.24
C LYS A 33 10.69 0.91 -16.10
N TRP A 34 11.77 1.51 -15.62
CA TRP A 34 13.07 1.47 -16.30
C TRP A 34 13.58 0.04 -16.44
N ILE A 35 13.53 -0.75 -15.36
CA ILE A 35 13.94 -2.16 -15.36
C ILE A 35 13.10 -2.98 -16.37
N TYR A 36 11.79 -2.75 -16.42
CA TYR A 36 10.91 -3.41 -17.37
C TYR A 36 11.24 -3.07 -18.82
N VAL A 37 11.40 -1.79 -19.13
CA VAL A 37 11.58 -1.33 -20.52
C VAL A 37 12.98 -1.63 -21.05
N HIS A 38 14.02 -1.47 -20.23
CA HIS A 38 15.41 -1.62 -20.68
C HIS A 38 15.98 -3.02 -20.54
N TYR A 39 15.50 -3.79 -19.56
CA TYR A 39 16.02 -5.13 -19.30
C TYR A 39 14.97 -6.23 -19.51
N GLY A 40 13.67 -5.92 -19.54
CA GLY A 40 12.64 -6.94 -19.67
C GLY A 40 12.49 -7.83 -18.44
N PHE A 41 12.94 -7.37 -17.27
CA PHE A 41 12.90 -8.16 -16.04
C PHE A 41 11.45 -8.42 -15.59
N PRO A 42 11.06 -9.64 -15.24
CA PRO A 42 9.66 -9.96 -14.98
C PRO A 42 9.14 -9.41 -13.62
N ASN A 43 7.87 -9.01 -13.55
CA ASN A 43 7.29 -8.19 -12.47
C ASN A 43 7.07 -8.93 -11.14
N MET A 44 6.57 -10.17 -11.19
CA MET A 44 6.36 -10.99 -10.00
C MET A 44 7.69 -11.47 -9.42
N THR A 45 8.65 -11.83 -10.27
CA THR A 45 10.03 -12.11 -9.86
C THR A 45 10.68 -10.86 -9.23
N LEU A 46 10.47 -9.67 -9.80
CA LEU A 46 10.98 -8.44 -9.22
C LEU A 46 10.41 -8.23 -7.80
N THR A 47 9.11 -8.48 -7.64
CA THR A 47 8.43 -8.43 -6.34
C THR A 47 9.00 -9.47 -5.36
N LEU A 48 9.31 -10.68 -5.82
CA LEU A 48 9.98 -11.71 -5.02
C LEU A 48 11.33 -11.19 -4.50
N VAL A 49 12.17 -10.65 -5.40
CA VAL A 49 13.48 -10.09 -5.04
C VAL A 49 13.33 -8.92 -4.06
N HIS A 50 12.34 -8.03 -4.26
CA HIS A 50 12.04 -6.94 -3.33
C HIS A 50 11.77 -7.43 -1.91
N PHE A 51 11.05 -8.53 -1.75
CA PHE A 51 10.76 -9.11 -0.43
C PHE A 51 11.95 -9.82 0.18
N VAL A 52 12.81 -10.46 -0.64
CA VAL A 52 14.10 -11.00 -0.18
C VAL A 52 15.01 -9.87 0.32
N VAL A 53 15.16 -8.79 -0.45
CA VAL A 53 15.96 -7.62 -0.07
C VAL A 53 15.35 -6.91 1.15
N THR A 54 14.02 -6.87 1.27
CA THR A 54 13.33 -6.34 2.46
C THR A 54 13.70 -7.14 3.71
N TRP A 55 13.70 -8.48 3.62
CA TRP A 55 14.12 -9.33 4.74
C TRP A 55 15.59 -9.15 5.09
N LEU A 56 16.48 -9.09 4.09
CA LEU A 56 17.91 -8.82 4.30
C LEU A 56 18.13 -7.45 4.95
N GLY A 57 17.42 -6.41 4.50
CA GLY A 57 17.48 -5.07 5.09
C GLY A 57 17.06 -5.08 6.56
N LEU A 58 15.98 -5.80 6.90
CA LEU A 58 15.56 -5.96 8.30
C LEU A 58 16.53 -6.81 9.12
N PHE A 59 17.19 -7.80 8.52
CA PHE A 59 18.24 -8.57 9.19
C PHE A 59 19.42 -7.67 9.56
N VAL A 60 19.84 -6.76 8.67
CA VAL A 60 20.86 -5.74 8.96
C VAL A 60 20.38 -4.80 10.07
N CYS A 61 19.15 -4.28 10.00
CA CYS A 61 18.58 -3.44 11.06
C CYS A 61 18.55 -4.15 12.42
N HIS A 62 18.28 -5.46 12.45
CA HIS A 62 18.35 -6.25 13.67
C HIS A 62 19.79 -6.35 14.20
N LYS A 63 20.77 -6.60 13.32
CA LYS A 63 22.20 -6.64 13.68
C LYS A 63 22.74 -5.29 14.18
N MET A 64 22.10 -4.19 13.79
CA MET A 64 22.38 -2.84 14.27
C MET A 64 21.56 -2.45 15.51
N ASP A 65 20.90 -3.41 16.18
CA ASP A 65 20.08 -3.21 17.38
C ASP A 65 18.94 -2.17 17.22
N MET A 66 18.47 -1.93 15.98
CA MET A 66 17.34 -1.03 15.74
C MET A 66 16.01 -1.60 16.24
N PHE A 67 15.91 -2.93 16.35
CA PHE A 67 14.81 -3.63 16.98
C PHE A 67 15.22 -5.04 17.44
N SER A 68 14.49 -5.58 18.41
CA SER A 68 14.68 -6.96 18.89
C SER A 68 13.51 -7.83 18.43
N PRO A 69 13.70 -8.86 17.58
CA PRO A 69 12.63 -9.73 17.12
C PRO A 69 11.92 -10.43 18.29
N LYS A 70 10.60 -10.29 18.36
CA LYS A 70 9.78 -11.10 19.27
C LYS A 70 9.59 -12.48 18.64
N SER A 71 9.65 -13.55 19.43
CA SER A 71 9.33 -14.90 18.91
C SER A 71 7.86 -14.96 18.52
N LEU A 72 7.58 -15.22 17.24
CA LEU A 72 6.24 -15.33 16.69
C LEU A 72 6.04 -16.71 16.08
N ARG A 73 4.86 -17.31 16.31
CA ARG A 73 4.49 -18.57 15.66
C ARG A 73 4.21 -18.31 14.17
N PRO A 74 4.89 -18.99 13.22
CA PRO A 74 4.71 -18.77 11.78
C PRO A 74 3.25 -18.92 11.32
N THR A 75 2.50 -19.82 11.96
CA THR A 75 1.06 -20.06 11.67
C THR A 75 0.19 -18.82 11.86
N LYS A 76 0.58 -17.89 12.74
CA LYS A 76 -0.15 -16.63 12.98
C LYS A 76 0.07 -15.58 11.87
N ILE A 77 1.12 -15.76 11.07
CA ILE A 77 1.56 -14.84 10.02
C ILE A 77 1.27 -15.44 8.63
N LEU A 78 1.09 -16.76 8.55
CA LEU A 78 0.79 -17.51 7.33
C LEU A 78 -0.30 -16.88 6.47
N LEU A 79 -1.46 -16.57 7.08
CA LEU A 79 -2.57 -15.96 6.35
C LEU A 79 -2.26 -14.53 5.87
N LEU A 80 -1.45 -13.77 6.63
CA LEU A 80 -0.99 -12.45 6.21
C LEU A 80 -0.04 -12.53 5.01
N ALA A 81 0.86 -13.51 5.01
CA ALA A 81 1.77 -13.73 3.90
C ALA A 81 1.04 -14.24 2.65
N LEU A 82 0.05 -15.13 2.82
CA LEU A 82 -0.79 -15.63 1.73
C LEU A 82 -1.67 -14.53 1.13
N SER A 83 -2.28 -13.68 1.97
CA SER A 83 -3.05 -12.55 1.45
C SER A 83 -2.18 -11.54 0.72
N PHE A 84 -0.93 -11.34 1.13
CA PHE A 84 0.02 -10.55 0.35
C PHE A 84 0.25 -11.14 -1.05
N CYS A 85 0.48 -12.45 -1.16
CA CYS A 85 0.67 -13.11 -2.47
C CYS A 85 -0.58 -13.01 -3.35
N GLY A 86 -1.76 -13.23 -2.78
CA GLY A 86 -3.02 -13.03 -3.50
C GLY A 86 -3.21 -11.58 -3.94
N PHE A 87 -2.83 -10.62 -3.09
CA PHE A 87 -2.84 -9.20 -3.44
C PHE A 87 -1.97 -8.94 -4.67
N VAL A 88 -0.72 -9.41 -4.69
CA VAL A 88 0.19 -9.25 -5.83
C VAL A 88 -0.39 -9.88 -7.10
N ALA A 89 -0.83 -11.14 -7.02
CA ALA A 89 -1.35 -11.87 -8.17
C ALA A 89 -2.62 -11.21 -8.75
N PHE A 90 -3.65 -11.00 -7.94
CA PHE A 90 -4.93 -10.49 -8.42
C PHE A 90 -4.86 -9.03 -8.86
N THR A 91 -4.04 -8.20 -8.22
CA THR A 91 -3.91 -6.80 -8.67
C THR A 91 -3.11 -6.69 -9.97
N ASN A 92 -2.09 -7.51 -10.18
CA ASN A 92 -1.38 -7.58 -11.46
C ASN A 92 -2.29 -8.13 -12.57
N LEU A 93 -3.03 -9.20 -12.31
CA LEU A 93 -4.01 -9.74 -13.26
C LEU A 93 -5.12 -8.73 -13.60
N SER A 94 -5.59 -7.96 -12.60
CA SER A 94 -6.53 -6.88 -12.83
C SER A 94 -5.92 -5.79 -13.72
N LEU A 95 -4.69 -5.37 -13.47
CA LEU A 95 -4.01 -4.36 -14.29
C LEU A 95 -3.78 -4.85 -15.73
N GLN A 96 -3.49 -6.14 -15.92
CA GLN A 96 -3.30 -6.74 -17.23
C GLN A 96 -4.60 -6.84 -18.05
N ASN A 97 -5.73 -7.10 -17.38
CA ASN A 97 -7.01 -7.36 -18.05
C ASN A 97 -7.94 -6.13 -18.10
N ASN A 98 -7.67 -5.09 -17.32
CA ASN A 98 -8.46 -3.87 -17.28
C ASN A 98 -7.67 -2.67 -17.80
N THR A 99 -8.40 -1.64 -18.22
CA THR A 99 -7.83 -0.31 -18.41
C THR A 99 -7.35 0.28 -17.09
N ILE A 100 -6.47 1.28 -17.19
CA ILE A 100 -5.91 1.96 -16.01
C ILE A 100 -7.04 2.58 -15.19
N GLY A 101 -8.02 3.22 -15.84
CA GLY A 101 -9.20 3.78 -15.19
C GLY A 101 -10.02 2.78 -14.40
N THR A 102 -10.37 1.63 -15.00
CA THR A 102 -11.08 0.56 -14.29
C THR A 102 -10.26 0.02 -13.11
N TYR A 103 -8.94 -0.12 -13.28
CA TYR A 103 -8.04 -0.53 -12.20
C TYR A 103 -8.00 0.48 -11.03
N GLN A 104 -7.93 1.78 -11.33
CA GLN A 104 -7.93 2.83 -10.31
C GLN A 104 -9.27 2.90 -9.57
N LEU A 105 -10.38 2.75 -10.29
CA LEU A 105 -11.71 2.68 -9.69
C LEU A 105 -11.82 1.49 -8.74
N ALA A 106 -11.34 0.30 -9.14
CA ALA A 106 -11.27 -0.85 -8.27
C ALA A 106 -10.43 -0.56 -7.01
N LYS A 107 -9.24 0.05 -7.17
CA LYS A 107 -8.41 0.45 -6.02
C LYS A 107 -9.14 1.41 -5.06
N ALA A 108 -9.95 2.34 -5.56
CA ALA A 108 -10.76 3.21 -4.71
C ALA A 108 -11.78 2.47 -3.84
N MET A 109 -12.32 1.35 -4.35
CA MET A 109 -13.23 0.48 -3.61
C MET A 109 -12.55 -0.29 -2.46
N THR A 110 -11.22 -0.30 -2.39
CA THR A 110 -10.46 -0.87 -1.26
C THR A 110 -10.82 -0.19 0.06
N THR A 111 -11.04 1.12 0.09
CA THR A 111 -11.38 1.83 1.34
C THR A 111 -12.76 1.44 1.89
N PRO A 112 -13.86 1.49 1.10
CA PRO A 112 -15.15 0.95 1.54
C PRO A 112 -15.05 -0.49 2.04
N ALA A 113 -14.32 -1.36 1.32
CA ALA A 113 -14.14 -2.75 1.71
C ALA A 113 -13.38 -2.90 3.05
N ILE A 114 -12.35 -2.08 3.31
CA ILE A 114 -11.67 -2.04 4.63
C ILE A 114 -12.65 -1.65 5.74
N ILE A 115 -13.44 -0.60 5.53
CA ILE A 115 -14.42 -0.16 6.54
C ILE A 115 -15.45 -1.26 6.79
N ALA A 116 -15.94 -1.94 5.74
CA ALA A 116 -16.85 -3.07 5.87
C ALA A 116 -16.22 -4.22 6.67
N ILE A 117 -15.01 -4.66 6.32
CA ILE A 117 -14.29 -5.73 7.04
C ILE A 117 -14.07 -5.35 8.51
N GLN A 118 -13.62 -4.12 8.78
CA GLN A 118 -13.37 -3.67 10.16
C GLN A 118 -14.67 -3.52 10.97
N THR A 119 -15.77 -3.13 10.34
CA THR A 119 -17.08 -3.01 11.01
C THR A 119 -17.68 -4.39 11.29
N LEU A 120 -17.70 -5.28 10.30
CA LEU A 120 -18.38 -6.58 10.38
C LEU A 120 -17.59 -7.59 11.20
N TYR A 121 -16.28 -7.71 10.98
CA TYR A 121 -15.44 -8.75 11.60
C TYR A 121 -14.76 -8.28 12.89
N TYR A 122 -14.24 -7.04 12.89
CA TYR A 122 -13.53 -6.48 14.05
C TYR A 122 -14.43 -5.62 14.96
N ARG A 123 -15.72 -5.51 14.65
CA ARG A 123 -16.72 -4.72 15.39
C ARG A 123 -16.28 -3.29 15.67
N LYS A 124 -15.48 -2.71 14.77
CA LYS A 124 -15.00 -1.33 14.89
C LYS A 124 -16.07 -0.38 14.40
N ALA A 125 -16.52 0.52 15.28
CA ALA A 125 -17.45 1.56 14.90
C ALA A 125 -16.73 2.67 14.10
N PHE A 126 -17.35 3.10 13.00
CA PHE A 126 -16.97 4.29 12.25
C PHE A 126 -18.16 5.24 12.26
N SER A 127 -17.92 6.52 12.54
CA SER A 127 -18.98 7.51 12.49
C SER A 127 -19.55 7.65 11.09
N THR A 128 -20.81 8.07 11.01
CA THR A 128 -21.44 8.40 9.73
C THR A 128 -20.67 9.51 9.01
N LYS A 129 -20.03 10.44 9.74
CA LYS A 129 -19.20 11.50 9.17
C LYS A 129 -18.02 10.92 8.38
N ILE A 130 -17.28 9.96 8.95
CA ILE A 130 -16.19 9.26 8.25
C ILE A 130 -16.71 8.45 7.05
N LYS A 131 -17.87 7.81 7.16
CA LYS A 131 -18.44 7.06 6.03
C LYS A 131 -18.82 7.99 4.87
N LEU A 132 -19.38 9.16 5.17
CA LEU A 132 -19.78 10.15 4.16
C LEU A 132 -18.59 10.74 3.41
N THR A 133 -17.39 10.80 3.99
CA THR A 133 -16.19 11.30 3.28
C THR A 133 -15.76 10.38 2.14
N LEU A 134 -16.22 9.13 2.10
CA LEU A 134 -15.95 8.20 0.99
C LEU A 134 -16.69 8.58 -0.28
N VAL A 135 -17.83 9.27 -0.18
CA VAL A 135 -18.65 9.68 -1.32
C VAL A 135 -17.86 10.61 -2.26
N PRO A 136 -17.34 11.77 -1.81
CA PRO A 136 -16.57 12.66 -2.68
C PRO A 136 -15.26 12.02 -3.19
N ILE A 137 -14.65 11.12 -2.43
CA ILE A 137 -13.44 10.38 -2.87
C ILE A 137 -13.78 9.44 -4.02
N THR A 138 -14.83 8.63 -3.86
CA THR A 138 -15.23 7.66 -4.89
C THR A 138 -15.69 8.38 -6.15
N LEU A 139 -16.49 9.45 -6.00
CA LEU A 139 -16.88 10.31 -7.12
C LEU A 139 -15.66 10.92 -7.82
N GLY A 140 -14.69 11.41 -7.06
CA GLY A 140 -13.47 11.98 -7.61
C GLY A 140 -12.67 10.99 -8.45
N VAL A 141 -12.56 9.73 -8.01
CA VAL A 141 -11.88 8.67 -8.78
C VAL A 141 -12.66 8.28 -10.02
N VAL A 142 -14.00 8.22 -9.94
CA VAL A 142 -14.87 7.98 -11.11
C VAL A 142 -14.69 9.08 -12.15
N LEU A 143 -14.70 10.35 -11.74
CA LEU A 143 -14.49 11.49 -12.65
C LEU A 143 -13.12 11.46 -13.32
N ASN A 144 -12.06 11.14 -12.57
CA ASN A 144 -10.71 10.97 -13.10
C ASN A 144 -10.60 9.84 -14.14
N SER A 145 -11.43 8.82 -14.00
CA SER A 145 -11.35 7.59 -14.80
C SER A 145 -12.45 7.50 -15.88
N TYR A 146 -13.33 8.50 -15.99
CA TYR A 146 -14.58 8.42 -16.74
C TYR A 146 -14.44 7.93 -18.18
N TYR A 147 -13.45 8.47 -18.92
CA TYR A 147 -13.20 8.10 -20.32
C TYR A 147 -12.32 6.87 -20.50
N ASP A 148 -11.70 6.38 -19.42
CA ASP A 148 -10.78 5.25 -19.42
C ASP A 148 -11.38 4.01 -18.76
N VAL A 149 -12.65 4.02 -18.37
CA VAL A 149 -13.33 2.81 -17.87
C VAL A 149 -13.83 1.99 -19.05
N LYS A 150 -13.33 0.77 -19.16
CA LYS A 150 -13.87 -0.27 -20.06
C LYS A 150 -14.29 -1.48 -19.24
N PHE A 151 -15.39 -2.09 -19.66
CA PHE A 151 -15.91 -3.28 -19.01
C PHE A 151 -15.28 -4.54 -19.61
N ASN A 152 -14.59 -5.31 -18.78
CA ASN A 152 -14.11 -6.65 -19.08
C ASN A 152 -14.55 -7.57 -17.94
N LEU A 153 -15.37 -8.59 -18.21
CA LEU A 153 -15.89 -9.47 -17.16
C LEU A 153 -14.76 -10.18 -16.39
N LEU A 154 -13.78 -10.73 -17.12
CA LEU A 154 -12.64 -11.42 -16.49
C LEU A 154 -11.80 -10.42 -15.67
N GLY A 155 -11.54 -9.25 -16.25
CA GLY A 155 -10.86 -8.16 -15.56
C GLY A 155 -11.60 -7.71 -14.30
N MET A 156 -12.93 -7.64 -14.34
CA MET A 156 -13.76 -7.29 -13.19
C MET A 156 -13.69 -8.34 -12.08
N VAL A 157 -13.68 -9.64 -12.42
CA VAL A 157 -13.47 -10.71 -11.42
C VAL A 157 -12.12 -10.55 -10.72
N PHE A 158 -11.04 -10.34 -11.48
CA PHE A 158 -9.72 -10.10 -10.90
C PHE A 158 -9.66 -8.80 -10.08
N ALA A 159 -10.34 -7.74 -10.53
CA ALA A 159 -10.45 -6.49 -9.79
C ALA A 159 -11.17 -6.69 -8.44
N THR A 160 -12.31 -7.40 -8.42
CA THR A 160 -13.04 -7.69 -7.18
C THR A 160 -12.22 -8.54 -6.21
N LEU A 161 -11.58 -9.62 -6.69
CA LEU A 161 -10.69 -10.44 -5.87
C LEU A 161 -9.50 -9.61 -5.35
N GLY A 162 -8.92 -8.79 -6.22
CA GLY A 162 -7.84 -7.86 -5.87
C GLY A 162 -8.25 -6.90 -4.75
N VAL A 163 -9.44 -6.29 -4.84
CA VAL A 163 -9.97 -5.39 -3.80
C VAL A 163 -10.14 -6.14 -2.47
N LEU A 164 -10.81 -7.30 -2.48
CA LEU A 164 -11.06 -8.07 -1.26
C LEU A 164 -9.76 -8.48 -0.58
N VAL A 165 -8.81 -9.03 -1.33
CA VAL A 165 -7.53 -9.49 -0.78
C VAL A 165 -6.65 -8.31 -0.33
N THR A 166 -6.64 -7.20 -1.08
CA THR A 166 -5.92 -5.97 -0.68
C THR A 166 -6.47 -5.43 0.65
N SER A 167 -7.79 -5.33 0.77
CA SER A 167 -8.45 -4.84 1.97
C SER A 167 -8.19 -5.76 3.17
N LEU A 168 -8.29 -7.09 2.99
CA LEU A 168 -7.96 -8.07 4.03
C LEU A 168 -6.49 -7.96 4.47
N TYR A 169 -5.57 -7.92 3.51
CA TYR A 169 -4.14 -7.78 3.76
C TYR A 169 -3.85 -6.54 4.61
N GLN A 170 -4.33 -5.37 4.18
CA GLN A 170 -4.06 -4.11 4.90
C GLN A 170 -4.71 -4.06 6.29
N VAL A 171 -5.91 -4.64 6.45
CA VAL A 171 -6.53 -4.80 7.77
C VAL A 171 -5.69 -5.72 8.66
N TRP A 172 -5.20 -6.85 8.14
CA TRP A 172 -4.36 -7.78 8.89
C TRP A 172 -2.99 -7.22 9.23
N VAL A 173 -2.37 -6.39 8.37
CA VAL A 173 -1.12 -5.69 8.70
C VAL A 173 -1.28 -4.87 9.99
N GLY A 174 -2.39 -4.14 10.13
CA GLY A 174 -2.68 -3.36 11.35
C GLY A 174 -3.11 -4.25 12.52
N ALA A 175 -4.03 -5.18 12.28
CA ALA A 175 -4.59 -6.03 13.32
C ALA A 175 -3.52 -6.96 13.94
N LYS A 176 -2.60 -7.51 13.16
CA LYS A 176 -1.54 -8.39 13.65
C LYS A 176 -0.47 -7.67 14.46
N GLN A 177 -0.15 -6.41 14.12
CA GLN A 177 0.73 -5.59 14.97
C GLN A 177 0.13 -5.42 16.38
N HIS A 178 -1.17 -5.16 16.47
CA HIS A 178 -1.87 -5.04 17.75
C HIS A 178 -2.09 -6.40 18.46
N GLU A 179 -2.56 -7.44 17.76
CA GLU A 179 -2.83 -8.78 18.32
C GLU A 179 -1.56 -9.41 18.90
N LEU A 180 -0.44 -9.32 18.16
CA LEU A 180 0.82 -9.95 18.55
C LEU A 180 1.69 -9.05 19.45
N GLN A 181 1.27 -7.79 19.65
CA GLN A 181 2.01 -6.77 20.39
C GLN A 181 3.44 -6.64 19.84
N VAL A 182 3.52 -6.36 18.54
CA VAL A 182 4.77 -6.20 17.79
C VAL A 182 4.76 -4.92 16.97
N ASN A 183 5.94 -4.37 16.76
CA ASN A 183 6.13 -3.22 15.87
C ASN A 183 6.19 -3.65 14.40
N SER A 184 6.23 -2.66 13.53
CA SER A 184 6.20 -2.82 12.07
C SER A 184 7.40 -3.60 11.52
N MET A 185 8.61 -3.36 12.05
CA MET A 185 9.82 -4.07 11.65
C MET A 185 9.75 -5.55 12.03
N GLN A 186 9.32 -5.84 13.27
CA GLN A 186 9.17 -7.21 13.77
C GLN A 186 8.16 -8.00 12.93
N LEU A 187 6.99 -7.44 12.62
CA LEU A 187 5.99 -8.15 11.82
C LEU A 187 6.49 -8.39 10.39
N LEU A 188 7.07 -7.37 9.76
CA LEU A 188 7.60 -7.46 8.40
C LEU A 188 8.79 -8.44 8.32
N TYR A 189 9.61 -8.56 9.37
CA TYR A 189 10.75 -9.47 9.42
C TYR A 189 10.35 -10.94 9.27
N TYR A 190 9.17 -11.33 9.78
CA TYR A 190 8.65 -12.68 9.61
C TYR A 190 7.76 -12.83 8.36
N GLN A 191 7.01 -11.81 7.99
CA GLN A 191 6.12 -11.88 6.83
C GLN A 191 6.91 -11.86 5.51
N ALA A 192 7.97 -11.06 5.42
CA ALA A 192 8.71 -10.89 4.17
C ALA A 192 9.31 -12.18 3.59
N PRO A 193 10.07 -13.01 4.35
CA PRO A 193 10.63 -14.25 3.84
C PRO A 193 9.55 -15.31 3.55
N MET A 194 8.43 -15.28 4.27
CA MET A 194 7.31 -16.20 4.00
C MET A 194 6.60 -15.83 2.70
N SER A 195 6.40 -14.54 2.45
CA SER A 195 5.81 -14.06 1.19
C SER A 195 6.72 -14.28 -0.01
N SER A 196 8.04 -14.12 0.13
CA SER A 196 8.97 -14.48 -0.97
C SER A 196 8.96 -15.99 -1.25
N ALA A 197 8.87 -16.84 -0.22
CA ALA A 197 8.73 -18.29 -0.40
C ALA A 197 7.43 -18.67 -1.14
N PHE A 198 6.30 -18.05 -0.80
CA PHE A 198 5.05 -18.26 -1.52
C PHE A 198 5.09 -17.71 -2.95
N LEU A 199 5.68 -16.53 -3.15
CA LEU A 199 5.88 -16.00 -4.49
C LEU A 199 6.78 -16.90 -5.33
N LEU A 200 7.81 -17.53 -4.75
CA LEU A 200 8.66 -18.48 -5.48
C LEU A 200 7.87 -19.66 -6.04
N VAL A 201 6.84 -20.13 -5.33
CA VAL A 201 5.94 -21.18 -5.81
C VAL A 201 4.98 -20.64 -6.87
N ILE A 202 4.52 -19.40 -6.74
CA ILE A 202 3.52 -18.80 -7.64
C ILE A 202 4.12 -18.29 -8.96
N VAL A 203 5.34 -17.74 -8.94
CA VAL A 203 6.02 -17.14 -10.09
C VAL A 203 6.04 -18.06 -11.33
N PRO A 204 6.39 -19.36 -11.22
CA PRO A 204 6.38 -20.29 -12.35
C PRO A 204 5.04 -20.43 -13.09
N PHE A 205 3.91 -20.10 -12.44
CA PHE A 205 2.58 -20.18 -13.05
C PHE A 205 2.25 -18.93 -13.89
N PHE A 206 2.98 -17.83 -13.70
CA PHE A 206 2.72 -16.54 -14.35
C PHE A 206 3.88 -16.04 -15.20
N GLU A 207 5.10 -16.52 -14.96
CA GLU A 207 6.32 -16.06 -15.60
C GLU A 207 7.20 -17.25 -16.02
N PRO A 208 7.95 -17.15 -17.13
CA PRO A 208 8.87 -18.21 -17.54
C PRO A 208 9.92 -18.52 -16.46
N ILE A 209 10.30 -19.79 -16.33
CA ILE A 209 11.34 -20.18 -15.35
C ILE A 209 12.75 -19.95 -15.93
N ALA A 210 12.94 -20.35 -17.19
CA ALA A 210 14.21 -20.27 -17.91
C ALA A 210 13.99 -19.60 -19.28
N GLY A 211 15.07 -19.04 -19.84
CA GLY A 211 15.02 -18.26 -21.09
C GLY A 211 14.94 -16.76 -20.84
N GLU A 212 14.79 -15.98 -21.92
CA GLU A 212 14.63 -14.54 -21.84
C GLU A 212 13.38 -14.17 -21.04
N GLY A 213 13.51 -13.24 -20.09
CA GLY A 213 12.40 -12.85 -19.23
C GLY A 213 12.05 -13.84 -18.11
N GLY A 214 12.83 -14.91 -17.92
CA GLY A 214 12.61 -15.88 -16.84
C GLY A 214 13.39 -15.59 -15.55
N ILE A 215 12.98 -16.18 -14.42
CA ILE A 215 13.67 -16.00 -13.12
C ILE A 215 15.16 -16.38 -13.19
N PHE A 216 15.50 -17.44 -13.92
CA PHE A 216 16.88 -17.86 -14.19
C PHE A 216 17.36 -17.46 -15.60
N GLY A 217 16.82 -16.36 -16.14
CA GLY A 217 17.26 -15.80 -17.40
C GLY A 217 18.70 -15.27 -17.38
N PRO A 218 19.33 -15.06 -18.56
CA PRO A 218 20.69 -14.55 -18.67
C PRO A 218 20.75 -13.04 -18.37
N TRP A 219 20.59 -12.68 -17.09
CA TRP A 219 20.57 -11.29 -16.66
C TRP A 219 21.96 -10.65 -16.67
N SER A 220 22.08 -9.49 -17.31
CA SER A 220 23.31 -8.71 -17.30
C SER A 220 23.60 -8.12 -15.92
N LEU A 221 24.89 -7.89 -15.60
CA LEU A 221 25.29 -7.29 -14.32
C LEU A 221 24.59 -5.92 -14.06
N PRO A 222 24.48 -4.99 -15.03
CA PRO A 222 23.73 -3.75 -14.83
C PRO A 222 22.25 -3.97 -14.48
N ALA A 223 21.60 -4.97 -15.10
CA ALA A 223 20.22 -5.31 -14.79
C ALA A 223 20.09 -5.77 -13.33
N LEU A 224 20.98 -6.66 -12.88
CA LEU A 224 21.00 -7.15 -11.49
C LEU A 224 21.28 -6.02 -10.48
N VAL A 225 22.20 -5.10 -10.79
CA VAL A 225 22.47 -3.93 -9.94
C VAL A 225 21.22 -3.06 -9.81
N MET A 226 20.52 -2.78 -10.91
CA MET A 226 19.27 -2.01 -10.89
C MET A 226 18.15 -2.72 -10.12
N VAL A 227 18.05 -4.05 -10.27
CA VAL A 227 17.10 -4.88 -9.51
C VAL A 227 17.38 -4.80 -8.01
N ILE A 228 18.63 -4.95 -7.58
CA ILE A 228 19.00 -4.82 -6.15
C ILE A 228 18.76 -3.40 -5.63
N PHE A 229 19.10 -2.38 -6.42
CA PHE A 229 18.81 -0.98 -6.08
C PHE A 229 17.31 -0.75 -5.89
N SER A 230 16.47 -1.27 -6.79
CA SER A 230 15.01 -1.22 -6.65
C SER A 230 14.54 -1.96 -5.38
N GLY A 231 15.21 -3.06 -5.01
CA GLY A 231 14.96 -3.79 -3.77
C GLY A 231 15.23 -2.98 -2.50
N VAL A 232 16.27 -2.13 -2.49
CA VAL A 232 16.53 -1.21 -1.37
C VAL A 232 15.42 -0.16 -1.24
N ILE A 233 14.95 0.36 -2.37
CA ILE A 233 13.80 1.28 -2.36
C ILE A 233 12.53 0.54 -1.90
N ALA A 234 12.33 -0.69 -2.35
CA ALA A 234 11.21 -1.54 -1.94
C ALA A 234 11.20 -1.82 -0.45
N PHE A 235 12.36 -2.04 0.17
CA PHE A 235 12.49 -2.13 1.62
C PHE A 235 11.95 -0.89 2.32
N LEU A 236 12.30 0.32 1.86
CA LEU A 236 11.79 1.57 2.43
C LEU A 236 10.28 1.71 2.23
N VAL A 237 9.76 1.33 1.05
CA VAL A 237 8.32 1.32 0.77
C VAL A 237 7.60 0.36 1.71
N ASN A 238 8.00 -0.91 1.77
CA ASN A 238 7.38 -1.93 2.59
C ASN A 238 7.40 -1.57 4.08
N LEU A 239 8.55 -1.15 4.59
CA LEU A 239 8.69 -0.73 5.98
C LEU A 239 7.79 0.45 6.30
N SER A 240 7.76 1.48 5.45
CA SER A 240 6.93 2.66 5.67
C SER A 240 5.43 2.36 5.56
N ILE A 241 5.00 1.42 4.71
CA ILE A 241 3.60 0.94 4.67
C ILE A 241 3.20 0.33 6.01
N TYR A 242 3.99 -0.63 6.52
CA TYR A 242 3.69 -1.29 7.79
C TYR A 242 3.70 -0.29 8.95
N TRP A 243 4.64 0.66 8.91
CA TRP A 243 4.77 1.72 9.90
C TRP A 243 3.57 2.67 9.90
N ILE A 244 3.14 3.15 8.73
CA ILE A 244 1.96 4.03 8.60
C ILE A 244 0.72 3.29 9.10
N ILE A 245 0.49 2.04 8.66
CA ILE A 245 -0.69 1.26 9.06
C ILE A 245 -0.68 1.00 10.56
N GLY A 246 0.48 0.62 11.13
CA GLY A 246 0.63 0.32 12.56
C GLY A 246 0.46 1.53 13.47
N ASN A 247 0.93 2.71 13.04
CA ASN A 247 0.82 3.95 13.83
C ASN A 247 -0.47 4.73 13.57
N THR A 248 -1.20 4.45 12.49
CA THR A 248 -2.44 5.14 12.11
C THR A 248 -3.62 4.17 11.93
N SER A 249 -3.94 3.77 10.71
CA SER A 249 -4.92 2.74 10.37
C SER A 249 -4.82 2.36 8.89
N ALA A 250 -5.34 1.18 8.53
CA ALA A 250 -5.49 0.75 7.13
C ALA A 250 -6.29 1.77 6.29
N VAL A 251 -7.36 2.35 6.86
CA VAL A 251 -8.15 3.39 6.18
C VAL A 251 -7.31 4.64 5.91
N THR A 252 -6.51 5.11 6.87
CA THR A 252 -5.64 6.29 6.67
C THR A 252 -4.56 6.03 5.63
N TYR A 253 -3.99 4.83 5.58
CA TYR A 253 -3.06 4.47 4.53
C TYR A 253 -3.71 4.52 3.13
N ASN A 254 -4.98 4.09 2.99
CA ASN A 254 -5.69 4.23 1.71
C ASN A 254 -5.99 5.68 1.35
N MET A 255 -6.39 6.50 2.32
CA MET A 255 -6.57 7.95 2.10
C MET A 255 -5.28 8.58 1.58
N PHE A 256 -4.15 8.20 2.17
CA PHE A 256 -2.84 8.65 1.70
C PHE A 256 -2.54 8.14 0.28
N GLY A 257 -2.91 6.91 -0.06
CA GLY A 257 -2.84 6.39 -1.43
C GLY A 257 -3.60 7.25 -2.45
N HIS A 258 -4.83 7.65 -2.13
CA HIS A 258 -5.63 8.56 -2.97
C HIS A 258 -4.98 9.93 -3.11
N PHE A 259 -4.40 10.45 -2.03
CA PHE A 259 -3.62 11.68 -2.06
C PHE A 259 -2.41 11.58 -3.00
N LYS A 260 -1.65 10.48 -2.94
CA LYS A 260 -0.53 10.24 -3.87
C LYS A 260 -0.98 10.23 -5.32
N PHE A 261 -2.11 9.58 -5.61
CA PHE A 261 -2.65 9.52 -6.95
C PHE A 261 -2.94 10.93 -7.50
N CYS A 262 -3.57 11.81 -6.71
CA CYS A 262 -3.77 13.21 -7.08
C CYS A 262 -2.45 13.94 -7.35
N ILE A 263 -1.43 13.79 -6.49
CA ILE A 263 -0.11 14.39 -6.71
C ILE A 263 0.51 13.89 -8.00
N THR A 264 0.43 12.58 -8.28
CA THR A 264 1.00 12.01 -9.51
C THR A 264 0.33 12.57 -10.76
N LEU A 265 -1.00 12.74 -10.75
CA LEU A 265 -1.72 13.37 -11.87
C LEU A 265 -1.34 14.85 -12.06
N LEU A 266 -1.26 15.62 -10.98
CA LEU A 266 -0.84 17.03 -11.03
C LEU A 266 0.62 17.17 -11.47
N GLY A 267 1.50 16.28 -11.00
CA GLY A 267 2.90 16.23 -11.42
C GLY A 267 3.04 15.89 -12.90
N GLY A 268 2.19 14.97 -13.41
CA GLY A 268 2.03 14.67 -14.84
C GLY A 268 1.80 15.93 -15.67
N TYR A 269 0.77 16.69 -15.30
CA TYR A 269 0.41 17.95 -15.94
C TYR A 269 1.53 18.99 -15.90
N VAL A 270 2.09 19.26 -14.72
CA VAL A 270 3.08 20.33 -14.54
C VAL A 270 4.40 20.01 -15.23
N LEU A 271 4.89 18.76 -15.11
CA LEU A 271 6.22 18.38 -15.58
C LEU A 271 6.24 17.93 -17.04
N PHE A 272 5.20 17.20 -17.49
CA PHE A 272 5.15 16.60 -18.83
C PHE A 272 4.17 17.32 -19.77
N GLN A 273 3.48 18.36 -19.28
CA GLN A 273 2.47 19.11 -20.04
C GLN A 273 1.34 18.21 -20.59
N ASP A 274 1.08 17.09 -19.89
CA ASP A 274 -0.01 16.17 -20.22
C ASP A 274 -1.36 16.87 -20.03
N PRO A 275 -2.22 17.02 -21.06
CA PRO A 275 -3.45 17.80 -20.95
C PRO A 275 -4.40 17.19 -19.92
N LEU A 276 -4.71 17.94 -18.86
CA LEU A 276 -5.75 17.58 -17.91
C LEU A 276 -7.12 17.94 -18.46
N SER A 277 -7.96 16.93 -18.62
CA SER A 277 -9.38 17.16 -18.91
C SER A 277 -10.09 17.82 -17.72
N LEU A 278 -11.15 18.58 -17.99
CA LEU A 278 -11.97 19.21 -16.95
C LEU A 278 -12.47 18.18 -15.91
N ASN A 279 -12.84 16.99 -16.37
CA ASN A 279 -13.29 15.88 -15.51
C ASN A 279 -12.20 15.42 -14.54
N GLN A 280 -10.95 15.33 -15.00
CA GLN A 280 -9.81 14.99 -14.13
C GLN A 280 -9.54 16.11 -13.11
N GLY A 281 -9.64 17.38 -13.52
CA GLY A 281 -9.53 18.52 -12.59
C GLY A 281 -10.59 18.49 -11.49
N LEU A 282 -11.86 18.28 -11.85
CA LEU A 282 -12.95 18.10 -10.89
C LEU A 282 -12.76 16.86 -10.02
N GLY A 283 -12.27 15.76 -10.61
CA GLY A 283 -11.99 14.52 -9.91
C GLY A 283 -10.94 14.67 -8.83
N ILE A 284 -9.83 15.37 -9.12
CA ILE A 284 -8.79 15.73 -8.15
C ILE A 284 -9.39 16.59 -7.03
N PHE A 285 -10.15 17.63 -7.37
CA PHE A 285 -10.77 18.50 -6.38
C PHE A 285 -11.68 17.74 -5.42
N CYS A 286 -12.63 16.93 -5.93
CA CYS A 286 -13.52 16.12 -5.12
C CYS A 286 -12.75 15.15 -4.20
N THR A 287 -11.71 14.50 -4.73
CA THR A 287 -10.88 13.56 -3.96
C THR A 287 -10.18 14.26 -2.80
N LEU A 288 -9.56 15.42 -3.05
CA LEU A 288 -8.86 16.20 -2.02
C LEU A 288 -9.81 16.72 -0.94
N VAL A 289 -10.98 17.23 -1.32
CA VAL A 289 -12.02 17.66 -0.36
C VAL A 289 -12.43 16.50 0.54
N GLY A 290 -12.64 15.31 -0.02
CA GLY A 290 -12.97 14.11 0.76
C GLY A 290 -11.88 13.69 1.74
N ILE A 291 -10.61 13.74 1.32
CA ILE A 291 -9.45 13.42 2.17
C ILE A 291 -9.29 14.44 3.31
N LEU A 292 -9.47 15.74 3.02
CA LEU A 292 -9.42 16.79 4.02
C LEU A 292 -10.54 16.63 5.05
N ALA A 293 -11.76 16.37 4.60
CA ALA A 293 -12.90 16.12 5.47
C ALA A 293 -12.68 14.85 6.34
N TYR A 294 -12.17 13.76 5.77
CA TYR A 294 -11.80 12.56 6.54
C TYR A 294 -10.77 12.88 7.62
N THR A 295 -9.72 13.63 7.27
CA THR A 295 -8.64 13.98 8.20
C THR A 295 -9.19 14.83 9.35
N HIS A 296 -10.02 15.83 9.03
CA HIS A 296 -10.66 16.69 10.03
C HIS A 296 -11.55 15.88 10.99
N PHE A 297 -12.47 15.06 10.48
CA PHE A 297 -13.35 14.26 11.33
C PHE A 297 -12.60 13.21 12.16
N LYS A 298 -11.56 12.59 11.59
CA LYS A 298 -10.74 11.64 12.33
C LYS A 298 -10.00 12.30 13.49
N LEU A 299 -9.43 13.48 13.28
CA LEU A 299 -8.76 14.23 14.36
C LEU A 299 -9.75 14.67 15.44
N ALA A 300 -10.91 15.19 15.04
CA ALA A 300 -11.97 15.57 15.99
C ALA A 300 -12.42 14.39 16.87
N GLU A 301 -12.62 13.21 16.28
CA GLU A 301 -12.98 11.99 17.03
C GLU A 301 -11.87 11.52 17.99
N GLN A 302 -10.60 11.70 17.61
CA GLN A 302 -9.47 11.38 18.48
C GLN A 302 -9.39 12.32 19.70
N ASP A 303 -9.64 13.61 19.48
CA ASP A 303 -9.62 14.62 20.54
C ASP A 303 -10.83 14.50 21.49
N GLU A 304 -12.03 14.20 20.96
CA GLU A 304 -13.21 13.86 21.77
C GLU A 304 -12.96 12.61 22.62
N GLY A 305 -12.33 11.57 22.04
CA GLY A 305 -11.99 10.34 22.73
C GLY A 305 -10.99 10.55 23.88
N LYS A 306 -9.94 11.36 23.67
CA LYS A 306 -8.99 11.75 24.71
C LYS A 306 -9.69 12.51 25.84
N SER A 307 -10.56 13.47 25.50
CA SER A 307 -11.27 14.29 26.49
C SER A 307 -12.19 13.46 27.39
N ARG A 308 -12.89 12.47 26.83
CA ARG A 308 -13.74 11.54 27.61
C ARG A 308 -12.93 10.65 28.56
N LEU A 309 -11.71 10.25 28.20
CA LEU A 309 -10.85 9.44 29.07
C LEU A 309 -10.28 10.25 30.23
N VAL A 310 -9.99 11.54 30.03
CA VAL A 310 -9.53 12.45 31.09
C VAL A 310 -10.66 12.76 32.09
N GLN A 311 -11.92 12.67 31.68
CA GLN A 311 -13.10 12.94 32.52
C GLN A 311 -13.67 11.70 33.23
N ARG A 312 -13.12 10.50 33.01
CA ARG A 312 -13.52 9.31 33.78
C ARG A 312 -12.82 9.34 35.14
N PRO A 313 -13.57 9.35 36.26
CA PRO A 313 -12.99 9.31 37.61
C PRO A 313 -12.22 8.01 37.89
#